data_AF-A0A6P6XVQ0-F1
#
_entry.id   AF-A0A6P6XVQ0-F1
#
_cell.length_a   1.000
_cell.length_b   1.000
_cell.length_c   1.000
_cell.angle_alpha   90.00
_cell.angle_beta   90.00
_cell.angle_gamma   90.00
#
_symmetry.space_group_name_H-M   'P 1'
#
loop_
_entity.id
_entity.type
_entity.pdbx_description
1 polymer ?
#
loop_
_entity_poly.entity_id
_entity_poly.type
_entity_poly.pdbx_seq_one_letter_code
_entity_poly.pdbx_strand_id
1 'polypeptide(L)'
;MFERITLLFMEQAAYPPNHYIRRCPQRKIHLFTLCQMVQLGLMCFFGFSPWPYIKMVFPVIVILLLPFRHKIVPIVIDNKYLEALDGENQ
;
A
#
# COMPACT_ATOMS: atom_id res chain seq x y z
N MET A 1 2.89 -2.05 -7.73
CA MET A 1 1.76 -2.39 -6.82
C MET A 1 1.06 -3.69 -7.24
N PHE A 2 0.66 -3.83 -8.51
CA PHE A 2 -0.05 -5.01 -9.01
C PHE A 2 0.74 -6.31 -8.85
N GLU A 3 2.04 -6.29 -9.13
CA GLU A 3 2.93 -7.43 -8.88
C GLU A 3 2.94 -7.86 -7.42
N ARG A 4 2.88 -6.92 -6.47
CA ARG A 4 2.80 -7.25 -5.04
C ARG A 4 1.43 -7.78 -4.62
N ILE A 5 0.36 -7.41 -5.33
CA ILE A 5 -0.98 -7.96 -5.11
C ILE A 5 -1.04 -9.40 -5.62
N THR A 6 -0.42 -9.72 -6.76
CA THR A 6 -0.37 -11.11 -7.24
C THR A 6 0.43 -12.00 -6.29
N LEU A 7 1.44 -11.46 -5.59
CA LEU A 7 2.14 -12.18 -4.53
C LEU A 7 1.20 -12.63 -3.39
N LEU A 8 0.09 -11.94 -3.10
CA LEU A 8 -0.87 -12.37 -2.07
C LEU A 8 -1.58 -13.68 -2.41
N PHE A 9 -1.74 -13.96 -3.71
CA PHE A 9 -2.47 -15.13 -4.21
C PHE A 9 -1.53 -16.24 -4.72
N MET A 10 -0.22 -15.99 -4.69
CA MET A 10 0.80 -16.89 -5.21
C MET A 10 1.39 -17.76 -4.08
N GLU A 11 1.58 -19.04 -4.35
CA GLU A 11 2.22 -19.96 -3.41
C GLU A 11 3.67 -19.54 -3.12
N GLN A 12 4.10 -19.69 -1.87
CA GLN A 12 5.41 -19.19 -1.40
C GLN A 12 6.59 -19.79 -2.17
N ALA A 13 6.48 -21.03 -2.63
CA ALA A 13 7.51 -21.72 -3.38
C ALA A 13 7.75 -21.13 -4.79
N ALA A 14 6.76 -20.43 -5.34
CA ALA A 14 6.83 -19.87 -6.69
C ALA A 14 7.35 -18.42 -6.71
N TYR A 15 7.59 -17.80 -5.54
CA TYR A 15 7.92 -16.38 -5.50
C TYR A 15 9.15 -16.03 -6.34
N PRO A 16 9.05 -15.02 -7.23
CA PRO A 16 10.19 -14.59 -8.01
C PRO A 16 11.29 -14.06 -7.09
N PRO A 17 12.58 -14.29 -7.38
CA PRO A 17 13.69 -13.89 -6.53
C PRO A 17 14.01 -12.38 -6.65
N ASN A 18 13.02 -11.52 -6.41
CA ASN A 18 13.20 -10.06 -6.46
C ASN A 18 13.97 -9.54 -5.23
N HIS A 19 14.66 -8.41 -5.42
CA HIS A 19 15.53 -7.80 -4.42
C HIS A 19 14.81 -7.48 -3.10
N TYR A 20 13.59 -6.95 -3.18
CA TYR A 20 12.78 -6.62 -2.00
C TYR A 20 12.26 -7.87 -1.27
N ILE A 21 11.98 -8.97 -1.98
CA ILE A 21 11.53 -10.25 -1.38
C ILE A 21 12.63 -10.88 -0.53
N ARG A 22 13.90 -10.69 -0.91
CA ARG A 22 15.07 -11.19 -0.15
C ARG A 22 15.40 -10.34 1.08
N ARG A 23 15.10 -9.03 1.06
CA ARG A 23 15.49 -8.07 2.11
C ARG A 23 14.40 -7.83 3.14
N CYS A 24 13.13 -8.02 2.79
CA CYS A 24 11.99 -7.74 3.66
C CYS A 24 11.29 -9.04 4.10
N PRO A 25 10.92 -9.17 5.39
CA PRO A 25 10.11 -10.29 5.84
C PRO A 25 8.71 -10.23 5.20
N GLN A 26 8.19 -11.37 4.73
CA GLN A 26 6.96 -11.42 3.94
C GLN A 26 5.75 -10.80 4.63
N ARG A 27 5.62 -10.97 5.96
CA ARG A 27 4.52 -10.37 6.74
C ARG A 27 4.46 -8.85 6.59
N LYS A 28 5.61 -8.17 6.51
CA LYS A 28 5.68 -6.71 6.33
C LYS A 28 5.29 -6.30 4.91
N ILE A 29 5.63 -7.11 3.90
CA ILE A 29 5.23 -6.91 2.50
C ILE A 29 3.70 -7.02 2.38
N HIS A 30 3.11 -8.08 2.93
CA HIS A 30 1.64 -8.26 2.91
C HIS A 30 0.92 -7.17 3.70
N LEU A 31 1.44 -6.76 4.86
CA LEU A 31 0.86 -5.67 5.63
C LEU A 31 0.87 -4.34 4.85
N PHE A 32 1.97 -4.06 4.14
CA PHE A 32 2.08 -2.88 3.28
C PHE A 32 1.08 -2.92 2.13
N THR A 33 1.02 -4.03 1.39
CA THR A 33 0.10 -4.20 0.27
C THR A 33 -1.36 -4.17 0.73
N LEU A 34 -1.69 -4.74 1.89
CA LEU A 34 -3.04 -4.67 2.46
C LEU A 34 -3.40 -3.24 2.86
N CYS A 35 -2.48 -2.49 3.48
CA CYS A 35 -2.67 -1.07 3.80
C CYS A 35 -2.94 -0.25 2.53
N GLN A 36 -2.19 -0.52 1.46
CA GLN A 36 -2.39 0.11 0.15
C GLN A 36 -3.76 -0.23 -0.46
N MET A 37 -4.19 -1.49 -0.36
CA MET A 37 -5.52 -1.92 -0.82
C MET A 37 -6.65 -1.27 -0.03
N VAL A 38 -6.50 -1.09 1.30
CA VAL A 38 -7.47 -0.37 2.13
C VAL A 38 -7.54 1.10 1.72
N GLN A 39 -6.40 1.76 1.53
CA GLN A 39 -6.36 3.15 1.06
C GLN A 39 -7.05 3.31 -0.30
N LEU A 40 -6.76 2.42 -1.25
CA LEU A 40 -7.40 2.41 -2.56
C LEU A 40 -8.91 2.15 -2.45
N GLY A 41 -9.32 1.18 -1.62
CA GLY A 41 -10.74 0.87 -1.38
C GLY A 41 -11.50 2.05 -0.79
N LEU A 42 -10.91 2.77 0.16
CA LEU A 42 -11.48 4.01 0.71
C LEU A 42 -11.61 5.08 -0.38
N MET A 43 -10.56 5.31 -1.17
CA MET A 43 -10.62 6.28 -2.28
C MET A 43 -11.69 5.91 -3.31
N CYS A 44 -11.81 4.63 -3.68
CA CYS A 44 -12.84 4.14 -4.58
C CYS A 44 -14.24 4.31 -3.99
N PHE A 45 -14.45 3.95 -2.72
CA PHE A 45 -15.75 4.09 -2.05
C PHE A 45 -16.23 5.55 -2.03
N PHE A 46 -15.35 6.47 -1.64
CA PHE A 46 -15.68 7.89 -1.61
C PHE A 46 -15.78 8.51 -3.01
N GLY A 47 -14.96 8.06 -3.97
CA GLY A 47 -14.97 8.56 -5.35
C GLY A 47 -16.19 8.11 -6.16
N PHE A 48 -16.64 6.86 -5.99
CA PHE A 48 -17.80 6.30 -6.69
C PHE A 48 -19.13 6.49 -5.95
N SER A 49 -19.12 7.09 -4.75
CA SER A 49 -20.35 7.35 -4.02
C SER A 49 -21.28 8.28 -4.82
N PRO A 50 -22.56 7.92 -5.01
CA PRO A 50 -23.53 8.76 -5.73
C PRO A 50 -23.94 10.01 -4.93
N TRP A 51 -23.51 10.13 -3.68
CA TRP A 51 -23.94 11.19 -2.77
C TRP A 51 -23.09 12.46 -2.99
N PRO A 52 -23.69 13.61 -3.33
CA PRO A 52 -22.95 14.84 -3.64
C PRO A 52 -22.12 15.36 -2.46
N TYR A 53 -22.61 15.17 -1.23
CA TYR A 53 -21.88 15.52 -0.01
C TYR A 53 -20.56 14.75 0.15
N ILE A 54 -20.55 13.47 -0.22
CA ILE A 54 -19.37 12.62 -0.10
C ILE A 54 -18.29 13.02 -1.11
N LYS A 55 -18.70 13.42 -2.33
CA LYS A 55 -17.78 13.93 -3.35
C LYS A 55 -17.07 15.21 -2.93
N MET A 56 -17.70 16.07 -2.14
CA MET A 56 -17.06 17.30 -1.64
C MET A 56 -15.97 17.03 -0.59
N VAL A 57 -16.10 15.93 0.17
CA VAL A 57 -15.14 15.54 1.22
C VAL A 57 -13.96 14.76 0.64
N PHE A 58 -14.10 14.19 -0.55
CA PHE A 58 -13.05 13.46 -1.26
C PHE A 58 -11.67 14.15 -1.28
N PRO A 59 -11.52 15.42 -1.73
CA PRO A 59 -10.23 16.10 -1.74
C PRO A 59 -9.61 16.25 -0.34
N VAL A 60 -10.42 16.42 0.70
CA VAL A 60 -9.95 16.48 2.09
C VAL A 60 -9.38 15.14 2.52
N ILE A 61 -10.03 14.03 2.17
CA ILE A 61 -9.55 12.67 2.45
C ILE A 61 -8.22 12.40 1.73
N VAL A 62 -8.09 12.81 0.46
CA VAL A 62 -6.84 12.67 -0.30
C VAL A 62 -5.70 13.44 0.36
N ILE A 63 -5.95 14.68 0.79
CA ILE A 63 -4.95 15.48 1.51
C ILE A 63 -4.59 14.82 2.85
N LEU A 64 -5.55 14.22 3.57
CA LEU A 64 -5.32 13.53 4.84
C LEU A 64 -4.56 12.20 4.66
N LEU A 65 -4.69 11.55 3.50
CA LEU A 65 -3.93 10.36 3.15
C LEU A 65 -2.43 10.63 2.95
N LEU A 66 -2.03 11.85 2.59
CA LEU A 66 -0.62 12.24 2.46
C LEU A 66 0.16 12.16 3.78
N PRO A 67 -0.24 12.83 4.88
CA PRO A 67 0.43 12.69 6.17
C PRO A 67 0.23 11.29 6.76
N PHE A 68 -0.87 10.61 6.46
CA PHE A 68 -1.07 9.21 6.85
C PHE A 68 0.06 8.34 6.28
N ARG A 69 0.36 8.45 4.97
CA ARG A 69 1.50 7.74 4.38
C ARG A 69 2.81 8.13 5.07
N HIS A 70 3.08 9.42 5.26
CA HIS A 70 4.40 9.84 5.68
C HIS A 70 4.68 9.62 7.17
N LYS A 71 3.65 9.51 8.02
CA LYS A 71 3.80 9.28 9.47
C LYS A 71 3.45 7.87 9.90
N ILE A 72 2.37 7.27 9.40
CA ILE A 72 1.87 5.99 9.93
C ILE A 72 2.60 4.81 9.31
N VAL A 73 2.93 4.87 8.03
CA VAL A 73 3.69 3.82 7.34
C VAL A 73 5.08 3.57 7.96
N PRO A 74 5.92 4.59 8.24
CA PRO A 74 7.22 4.39 8.90
C PRO A 74 7.14 3.99 10.38
N ILE A 75 6.01 4.18 11.03
CA ILE A 75 5.79 3.68 12.40
C ILE A 75 5.50 2.17 12.37
N VAL A 76 4.75 1.70 11.37
CA VAL A 76 4.30 0.31 11.27
C VAL A 76 5.36 -0.59 10.60
N ILE A 77 6.15 -0.03 9.67
CA ILE A 77 7.17 -0.72 8.91
C ILE A 77 8.48 0.06 9.06
N ASP A 78 9.54 -0.65 9.44
CA ASP A 78 10.87 -0.05 9.59
C ASP A 78 11.30 0.67 8.30
N ASN A 79 11.91 1.84 8.43
CA ASN A 79 12.34 2.66 7.28
C ASN A 79 13.26 1.87 6.34
N LYS A 80 14.07 0.95 6.87
CA LYS A 80 14.93 0.07 6.06
C LYS A 80 14.14 -0.82 5.10
N TYR A 81 12.98 -1.32 5.54
CA TYR A 81 12.12 -2.16 4.70
C TYR A 81 11.28 -1.31 3.75
N LEU A 82 10.88 -0.11 4.16
CA LEU A 82 10.18 0.84 3.29
C LEU A 82 11.06 1.30 2.14
N GLU A 83 12.31 1.62 2.38
CA GLU A 83 13.25 2.00 1.34
C GLU A 83 13.48 0.87 0.32
N ALA A 84 13.54 -0.39 0.78
CA ALA A 84 13.60 -1.54 -0.11
C ALA A 84 12.28 -1.82 -0.87
N LEU A 85 11.12 -1.39 -0.35
CA LEU A 85 9.79 -1.60 -0.93
C LEU A 85 9.33 -0.45 -1.85
N ASP A 86 9.78 0.77 -1.58
CA ASP A 86 9.54 1.99 -2.39
C ASP A 86 10.68 2.23 -3.38
N GLY A 87 11.86 1.65 -3.17
CA GLY A 87 13.02 1.69 -4.07
C GLY A 87 12.89 0.87 -5.35
N GLU A 88 11.70 0.34 -5.68
CA GLU A 88 11.42 -0.26 -6.99
C GLU A 88 11.29 0.85 -8.06
N ASN A 89 12.43 1.31 -8.55
CA ASN A 89 12.69 1.77 -9.93
C ASN A 89 14.21 1.78 -10.17
N GLN A 90 14.83 0.60 -10.21
CA GLN A 90 16.03 0.32 -11.01
C GLN A 90 15.97 -1.12 -11.51
#